data_AF-A0A6S7IWP4-F1
#
_entry.id   AF-A0A6S7IWP4-F1
#
_cell.length_a   1.000
_cell.length_b   1.000
_cell.length_c   1.000
_cell.angle_alpha   90.00
_cell.angle_beta   90.00
_cell.angle_gamma   90.00
#
_symmetry.space_group_name_H-M   'P 1'
#
loop_
_entity.id
_entity.type
_entity.pdbx_description
1 polymer ?
#
loop_
_entity_poly.entity_id
_entity_poly.type
_entity_poly.pdbx_seq_one_letter_code
_entity_poly.pdbx_strand_id
1 'polypeptide(L)'
;MANFQPFGTGGDAENPRRFANLEASDLDELLEAAHSKRTKYSNAFAVSVSVYKEWALQRNISKELHEQSEEELDQNLRVFYAEVRNKTGENYGKSTLLGLRSGIERHLNYPPHNRGIKFSKNPAFMKSNMILDAKIKNLKQLGKQNTKHKPAITTPDLQKLRVHPVLFA
;
A
#
# COMPACT_ATOMS: atom_id res chain seq x y z
N MET A 1 25.98 24.15 26.12
CA MET A 1 26.20 24.39 24.68
C MET A 1 27.34 23.49 24.25
N ALA A 2 27.05 22.36 23.60
CA ALA A 2 28.09 21.42 23.18
C ALA A 2 28.53 21.79 21.76
N ASN A 3 29.78 22.24 21.63
CA ASN A 3 30.44 22.54 20.35
C ASN A 3 30.63 21.23 19.57
N PHE A 4 30.02 21.14 18.39
CA PHE A 4 30.32 20.10 17.41
C PHE A 4 31.60 20.50 16.66
N GLN A 5 32.65 19.68 16.72
CA GLN A 5 33.85 19.90 15.91
C GLN A 5 33.60 19.47 14.46
N PRO A 6 34.19 20.15 13.45
CA PRO A 6 34.07 19.72 12.06
C PRO A 6 34.91 18.48 11.80
N PHE A 7 34.37 17.53 11.06
CA PHE A 7 35.07 16.33 10.61
C PHE A 7 36.18 16.73 9.64
N GLY A 8 37.42 16.33 9.99
CA GLY A 8 38.64 16.69 9.28
C GLY A 8 38.66 16.22 7.83
N THR A 9 39.17 17.09 6.97
CA THR A 9 39.57 16.79 5.59
C THR A 9 40.96 16.14 5.60
N GLY A 10 41.06 14.93 5.05
CA GLY A 10 42.32 14.23 4.85
C GLY A 10 42.17 13.19 3.75
N GLY A 11 42.77 13.46 2.60
CA GLY A 11 42.76 12.63 1.41
C GLY A 11 43.61 11.36 1.51
N ASP A 12 43.30 10.48 0.56
CA ASP A 12 44.09 9.41 -0.05
C ASP A 12 44.50 8.19 0.80
N ALA A 13 43.73 7.10 0.66
CA ALA A 13 44.19 5.72 0.43
C ALA A 13 42.98 4.79 0.28
N GLU A 14 42.92 4.06 -0.85
CA GLU A 14 41.98 2.96 -1.08
C GLU A 14 42.21 1.82 -0.08
N ASN A 15 41.55 1.93 1.07
CA ASN A 15 41.30 0.82 1.97
C ASN A 15 39.77 0.65 1.94
N PRO A 16 39.19 -0.53 1.65
CA PRO A 16 37.75 -0.71 1.70
C PRO A 16 37.33 -0.58 3.17
N ARG A 17 37.07 0.66 3.59
CA ARG A 17 36.54 0.97 4.92
C ARG A 17 35.25 0.18 5.04
N ARG A 18 35.10 -0.53 6.16
CA ARG A 18 33.88 -1.31 6.49
C ARG A 18 32.60 -0.48 6.33
N PHE A 19 32.71 0.84 6.45
CA PHE A 19 31.62 1.80 6.33
C PHE A 19 31.94 2.83 5.24
N ALA A 20 30.98 3.03 4.33
CA ALA A 20 31.01 4.14 3.37
C ALA A 20 30.67 5.47 4.09
N ASN A 21 31.30 6.56 3.66
CA ASN A 21 30.87 7.90 4.05
C ASN A 21 29.74 8.29 3.12
N LEU A 22 28.51 8.37 3.65
CA LEU A 22 27.32 8.75 2.89
C LEU A 22 26.88 10.14 3.34
N GLU A 23 26.61 11.02 2.37
CA GLU A 23 25.99 12.31 2.59
C GLU A 23 24.46 12.17 2.63
N ALA A 24 23.75 13.20 3.11
CA ALA A 24 22.30 13.18 3.18
C ALA A 24 21.62 12.84 1.84
N SER A 25 22.20 13.32 0.72
CA SER A 25 21.73 12.99 -0.63
C SER A 25 21.85 11.50 -0.97
N ASP A 26 22.89 10.82 -0.50
CA ASP A 26 23.07 9.38 -0.75
C ASP A 26 22.06 8.57 0.07
N LEU A 27 21.70 9.05 1.27
CA LEU A 27 20.65 8.44 2.09
C LEU A 27 19.27 8.58 1.42
N ASP A 28 18.98 9.74 0.84
CA ASP A 28 17.75 9.96 0.07
C ASP A 28 17.71 9.09 -1.19
N GLU A 29 18.83 8.93 -1.89
CA GLU A 29 18.93 8.02 -3.05
C GLU A 29 18.71 6.55 -2.65
N LEU A 30 19.25 6.12 -1.51
CA LEU A 30 19.02 4.77 -0.97
C LEU A 30 17.54 4.55 -0.60
N LEU A 31 16.91 5.55 0.03
CA LEU A 31 15.47 5.51 0.32
C LEU A 31 14.64 5.42 -0.96
N GLU A 32 14.99 6.21 -1.97
CA GLU A 32 14.34 6.16 -3.28
C GLU A 32 14.59 4.85 -4.04
N ALA A 33 15.78 4.25 -3.92
CA ALA A 33 16.15 3.00 -4.57
C ALA A 33 15.50 1.77 -3.91
N ALA A 34 15.28 1.80 -2.58
CA ALA A 34 14.59 0.74 -1.84
C ALA A 34 13.17 0.48 -2.36
N HIS A 35 12.57 1.47 -3.01
CA HIS A 35 11.26 1.34 -3.62
C HIS A 35 11.40 0.95 -5.10
N SER A 36 11.09 -0.31 -5.43
CA SER A 36 11.07 -0.73 -6.84
C SER A 36 10.13 0.18 -7.65
N LYS A 37 10.45 0.47 -8.91
CA LYS A 37 9.57 1.26 -9.82
C LYS A 37 8.14 0.69 -9.88
N ARG A 38 7.99 -0.63 -9.71
CA ARG A 38 6.69 -1.34 -9.64
C ARG A 38 5.96 -1.13 -8.30
N THR A 39 6.69 -0.78 -7.24
CA THR A 39 6.18 -0.47 -5.89
C THR A 39 5.97 1.02 -5.68
N LYS A 40 6.72 1.92 -6.34
CA LYS A 40 6.47 3.37 -6.38
C LYS A 40 5.10 3.70 -6.98
N TYR A 41 4.68 2.91 -7.96
CA TYR A 41 3.38 3.02 -8.66
C TYR A 41 2.66 1.68 -8.74
N SER A 42 2.65 0.91 -7.65
CA SER A 42 1.62 -0.13 -7.57
C SER A 42 0.29 0.59 -7.69
N ASN A 43 -0.40 0.42 -8.83
CA ASN A 43 -1.73 0.99 -9.10
C ASN A 43 -2.65 0.85 -7.87
N ALA A 44 -2.47 -0.20 -7.06
CA ALA A 44 -3.23 -0.44 -5.85
C ALA A 44 -3.15 0.69 -4.80
N PHE A 45 -2.00 1.35 -4.63
CA PHE A 45 -1.86 2.44 -3.66
C PHE A 45 -2.70 3.67 -4.08
N ALA A 46 -2.43 4.18 -5.28
CA ALA A 46 -3.14 5.33 -5.84
C ALA A 46 -4.65 5.05 -5.99
N VAL A 47 -5.02 3.83 -6.38
CA VAL A 47 -6.42 3.39 -6.45
C VAL A 47 -7.08 3.39 -5.07
N SER A 48 -6.38 2.97 -4.02
CA SER A 48 -6.95 2.98 -2.67
C SER A 48 -7.25 4.39 -2.19
N VAL A 49 -6.34 5.32 -2.46
CA VAL A 49 -6.51 6.74 -2.14
C VAL A 49 -7.61 7.36 -2.99
N SER A 50 -7.66 7.07 -4.30
CA SER A 50 -8.69 7.61 -5.18
C SER A 50 -10.09 7.13 -4.79
N VAL A 51 -10.25 5.84 -4.47
CA VAL A 51 -11.52 5.27 -4.00
C VAL A 51 -11.96 5.90 -2.68
N TYR A 52 -11.02 6.15 -1.75
CA TYR A 52 -11.35 6.87 -0.52
C TYR A 52 -11.76 8.33 -0.80
N LYS A 53 -11.02 9.04 -1.66
CA LYS A 53 -11.32 10.44 -2.02
C LYS A 53 -12.69 10.58 -2.69
N GLU A 54 -13.02 9.68 -3.61
CA GLU A 54 -14.35 9.61 -4.24
C GLU A 54 -15.46 9.42 -3.19
N TRP A 55 -15.25 8.50 -2.24
CA TRP A 55 -16.18 8.29 -1.14
C TRP A 55 -16.28 9.50 -0.19
N ALA A 56 -15.15 10.10 0.18
CA ALA A 56 -15.07 11.26 1.06
C ALA A 56 -15.81 12.47 0.46
N LEU A 57 -15.66 12.69 -0.85
CA LEU A 57 -16.38 13.72 -1.59
C LEU A 57 -17.90 13.50 -1.52
N GLN A 58 -18.37 12.26 -1.71
CA GLN A 58 -19.81 11.91 -1.61
C GLN A 58 -20.37 12.08 -0.20
N ARG A 59 -19.50 12.05 0.83
CA ARG A 59 -19.88 12.24 2.24
C ARG A 59 -19.62 13.66 2.74
N ASN A 60 -19.27 14.60 1.86
CA ASN A 60 -18.95 15.99 2.19
C ASN A 60 -17.84 16.12 3.25
N ILE A 61 -16.86 15.21 3.22
CA ILE A 61 -15.69 15.28 4.08
C ILE A 61 -14.70 16.24 3.42
N SER A 62 -14.53 17.42 4.00
CA SER A 62 -13.68 18.50 3.46
C SER A 62 -12.18 18.28 3.74
N LYS A 63 -11.83 17.65 4.87
CA LYS A 63 -10.44 17.43 5.28
C LYS A 63 -9.77 16.37 4.41
N GLU A 64 -8.54 16.65 3.97
CA GLU A 64 -7.73 15.65 3.26
C GLU A 64 -7.29 14.53 4.21
N LEU A 65 -7.11 13.33 3.66
CA LEU A 65 -6.81 12.12 4.45
C LEU A 65 -5.65 12.31 5.44
N HIS A 66 -4.60 13.02 5.04
CA HIS A 66 -3.40 13.23 5.86
C HIS A 66 -3.60 14.24 7.00
N GLU A 67 -4.57 15.15 6.88
CA GLU A 67 -4.89 16.19 7.86
C GLU A 67 -5.81 15.71 8.98
N GLN A 68 -6.49 14.58 8.77
CA GLN A 68 -7.44 14.00 9.72
C GLN A 68 -6.74 13.46 10.96
N SER A 69 -7.33 13.68 12.15
CA SER A 69 -6.86 13.04 13.38
C SER A 69 -7.03 11.52 13.31
N GLU A 70 -6.39 10.76 14.21
CA GLU A 70 -6.56 9.30 14.23
C GLU A 70 -8.01 8.89 14.52
N GLU A 71 -8.70 9.65 15.37
CA GLU A 71 -10.11 9.45 15.71
C GLU A 71 -11.02 9.75 14.51
N GLU A 72 -10.76 10.84 13.79
CA GLU A 72 -11.49 11.19 12.57
C GLU A 72 -11.26 10.12 11.48
N LEU A 73 -10.02 9.64 11.33
CA LEU A 73 -9.71 8.55 10.41
C LEU A 73 -10.43 7.26 10.80
N ASP A 74 -10.44 6.86 12.07
CA ASP A 74 -11.15 5.65 12.50
C ASP A 74 -12.66 5.75 12.21
N GLN A 75 -13.28 6.90 12.51
CA GLN A 75 -14.70 7.11 12.23
C GLN A 75 -15.02 7.03 10.73
N ASN A 76 -14.19 7.66 9.90
CA ASN A 76 -14.39 7.67 8.46
C ASN A 76 -14.11 6.30 7.83
N LEU A 77 -13.00 5.65 8.21
CA LEU A 77 -12.64 4.32 7.74
C LEU A 77 -13.71 3.27 8.13
N ARG A 78 -14.33 3.42 9.30
CA ARG A 78 -15.45 2.56 9.73
C ARG A 78 -16.61 2.60 8.73
N VAL A 79 -17.04 3.80 8.32
CA VAL A 79 -18.15 3.96 7.36
C VAL A 79 -17.69 3.55 5.97
N PHE A 80 -16.50 3.99 5.56
CA PHE A 80 -15.89 3.63 4.29
C PHE A 80 -15.86 2.12 4.06
N TYR A 81 -15.35 1.31 4.99
CA TYR A 81 -15.30 -0.15 4.82
C TYR A 81 -16.67 -0.83 4.74
N ALA A 82 -17.70 -0.23 5.35
CA ALA A 82 -19.06 -0.75 5.26
C ALA A 82 -19.65 -0.52 3.86
N GLU A 83 -19.38 0.65 3.28
CA GLU A 83 -20.03 1.17 2.07
C GLU A 83 -19.27 0.85 0.78
N VAL A 84 -17.94 0.73 0.85
CA VAL A 84 -17.07 0.65 -0.32
C VAL A 84 -17.41 -0.53 -1.23
N ARG A 85 -17.60 -0.22 -2.52
CA ARG A 85 -18.02 -1.13 -3.59
C ARG A 85 -17.25 -0.82 -4.87
N ASN A 86 -17.24 -1.77 -5.81
CA ASN A 86 -16.69 -1.53 -7.14
C ASN A 86 -17.61 -0.62 -7.97
N LYS A 87 -17.14 -0.22 -9.16
CA LYS A 87 -17.91 0.63 -10.09
C LYS A 87 -19.23 0.02 -10.58
N THR A 88 -19.38 -1.31 -10.51
CA THR A 88 -20.62 -2.01 -10.86
C THR A 88 -21.59 -2.13 -9.67
N GLY A 89 -21.23 -1.61 -8.50
CA GLY A 89 -22.04 -1.65 -7.28
C GLY A 89 -21.93 -2.94 -6.47
N GLU A 90 -21.06 -3.87 -6.88
CA GLU A 90 -20.80 -5.11 -6.16
C GLU A 90 -19.77 -4.91 -5.04
N ASN A 91 -19.82 -5.77 -4.03
CA ASN A 91 -18.85 -5.74 -2.95
C ASN A 91 -17.46 -6.15 -3.44
N TYR A 92 -16.44 -5.44 -2.97
CA TYR A 92 -15.05 -5.87 -3.13
C TYR A 92 -14.78 -7.20 -2.39
N GLY A 93 -13.90 -8.02 -2.96
CA GLY A 93 -13.41 -9.23 -2.32
C GLY A 93 -12.48 -8.94 -1.13
N LYS A 94 -12.22 -9.97 -0.31
CA LYS A 94 -11.34 -9.86 0.88
C LYS A 94 -9.97 -9.27 0.56
N SER A 95 -9.32 -9.75 -0.50
CA SER A 95 -7.98 -9.29 -0.90
C SER A 95 -7.99 -7.79 -1.24
N THR A 96 -9.00 -7.34 -1.97
CA THR A 96 -9.14 -5.93 -2.34
C THR A 96 -9.42 -5.05 -1.12
N LEU A 97 -10.29 -5.47 -0.20
CA LEU A 97 -10.57 -4.71 1.03
C LEU A 97 -9.31 -4.54 1.91
N LEU A 98 -8.52 -5.61 2.07
CA LEU A 98 -7.23 -5.54 2.76
C LEU A 98 -6.18 -4.71 2.00
N GLY A 99 -6.25 -4.74 0.67
CA GLY A 99 -5.47 -3.88 -0.21
C GLY A 99 -5.80 -2.40 -0.02
N LEU A 100 -7.09 -2.05 0.07
CA LEU A 100 -7.54 -0.68 0.34
C LEU A 100 -6.96 -0.16 1.66
N ARG A 101 -7.10 -0.95 2.74
CA ARG A 101 -6.52 -0.63 4.05
C ARG A 101 -5.01 -0.37 3.97
N SER A 102 -4.28 -1.31 3.37
CA SER A 102 -2.82 -1.25 3.28
C SER A 102 -2.35 -0.11 2.39
N GLY A 103 -3.11 0.19 1.32
CA GLY A 103 -2.88 1.34 0.45
C GLY A 103 -3.04 2.64 1.21
N ILE A 104 -4.14 2.81 1.94
CA ILE A 104 -4.37 4.02 2.75
C ILE A 104 -3.29 4.16 3.84
N GLU A 105 -2.96 3.08 4.57
CA GLU A 105 -1.88 3.10 5.58
C GLU A 105 -0.54 3.55 4.95
N ARG A 106 -0.23 3.02 3.76
CA ARG A 106 0.97 3.42 3.04
C ARG A 106 0.92 4.89 2.61
N HIS A 107 -0.25 5.45 2.26
CA HIS A 107 -0.36 6.88 1.89
C HIS A 107 0.17 7.77 2.98
N LEU A 108 -0.34 7.52 4.18
CA LEU A 108 -0.12 8.36 5.35
C LEU A 108 1.32 8.28 5.82
N ASN A 109 1.97 7.14 5.57
CA ASN A 109 3.33 6.87 6.00
C ASN A 109 4.40 7.19 4.95
N TYR A 110 4.01 7.38 3.69
CA TYR A 110 4.94 7.73 2.63
C TYR A 110 5.20 9.25 2.63
N PRO A 111 6.38 9.70 2.18
CA PRO A 111 6.62 11.12 1.93
C PRO A 111 5.53 11.73 1.03
N PRO A 112 5.08 12.97 1.31
CA PRO A 112 5.61 13.90 2.30
C PRO A 112 5.02 13.73 3.72
N HIS A 113 4.04 12.85 3.91
CA HIS A 113 3.21 12.86 5.13
C HIS A 113 3.86 12.18 6.34
N ASN A 114 4.62 11.09 6.12
CA ASN A 114 5.47 10.43 7.13
C ASN A 114 4.82 10.21 8.52
N ARG A 115 3.51 9.92 8.59
CA ARG A 115 2.77 9.89 9.86
C ARG A 115 3.11 8.71 10.79
N GLY A 116 3.76 7.66 10.30
CA GLY A 116 4.13 6.49 11.11
C GLY A 116 2.98 5.65 11.66
N ILE A 117 1.76 5.79 11.13
CA ILE A 117 0.54 5.13 11.61
C ILE A 117 0.51 3.65 11.23
N LYS A 118 0.08 2.80 12.17
CA LYS A 118 -0.16 1.37 11.95
C LYS A 118 -1.60 1.00 12.28
N PHE A 119 -2.45 0.90 11.26
CA PHE A 119 -3.87 0.60 11.46
C PHE A 119 -4.11 -0.72 12.18
N SER A 120 -3.24 -1.72 12.03
CA SER A 120 -3.41 -3.05 12.65
C SER A 120 -3.00 -3.12 14.11
N LYS A 121 -2.11 -2.23 14.54
CA LYS A 121 -1.51 -2.28 15.88
C LYS A 121 -1.95 -1.12 16.76
N ASN A 122 -2.43 -0.04 16.16
CA ASN A 122 -2.85 1.14 16.88
C ASN A 122 -4.29 0.96 17.41
N PRO A 123 -4.52 1.08 18.73
CA PRO A 123 -5.84 0.92 19.34
C PRO A 123 -6.85 1.99 18.91
N ALA A 124 -6.41 3.15 18.44
CA ALA A 124 -7.31 4.20 17.91
C ALA A 124 -8.17 3.70 16.74
N PHE A 125 -7.69 2.68 16.00
CA PHE A 125 -8.35 2.13 14.81
C PHE A 125 -9.18 0.86 15.10
N MET A 126 -9.50 0.59 16.37
CA MET A 126 -10.21 -0.64 16.75
C MET A 126 -11.56 -0.78 16.06
N LYS A 127 -12.36 0.30 15.98
CA LYS A 127 -13.74 0.22 15.47
C LYS A 127 -13.77 0.02 13.95
N SER A 128 -12.93 0.74 13.21
CA SER A 128 -12.79 0.55 11.77
C SER A 128 -12.32 -0.85 11.42
N ASN A 129 -11.37 -1.42 12.19
CA ASN A 129 -10.92 -2.79 12.03
C ASN A 129 -12.03 -3.82 12.28
N MET A 130 -12.83 -3.63 13.33
CA MET A 130 -13.97 -4.51 13.63
C MET A 130 -14.98 -4.53 12.47
N ILE A 131 -15.28 -3.37 11.86
CA ILE A 131 -16.18 -3.31 10.71
C ILE A 131 -15.58 -3.98 9.48
N LEU A 132 -14.28 -3.75 9.20
CA LEU A 132 -13.60 -4.42 8.10
C LEU A 132 -13.67 -5.95 8.25
N ASP A 133 -13.39 -6.46 9.45
CA ASP A 133 -13.47 -7.88 9.75
C ASP A 133 -14.90 -8.43 9.64
N ALA A 134 -15.89 -7.68 10.13
CA ALA A 134 -17.30 -8.03 10.01
C ALA A 134 -17.74 -8.09 8.54
N LYS A 135 -17.33 -7.12 7.73
CA LYS A 135 -17.58 -7.08 6.28
C LYS A 135 -16.96 -8.29 5.59
N ILE A 136 -15.70 -8.61 5.90
CA ILE A 136 -15.02 -9.79 5.35
C ILE A 136 -15.76 -11.08 5.76
N LYS A 137 -16.16 -11.23 7.02
CA LYS A 137 -16.93 -12.40 7.49
C LYS A 137 -18.28 -12.54 6.78
N ASN A 138 -19.00 -11.44 6.60
CA ASN A 138 -20.27 -11.44 5.86
C ASN A 138 -20.07 -11.89 4.40
N LEU A 139 -19.03 -11.39 3.73
CA LEU A 139 -18.70 -11.84 2.36
C LEU A 139 -18.36 -13.33 2.27
N LYS A 140 -17.72 -13.88 3.32
CA LYS A 140 -17.46 -15.32 3.41
C LYS A 140 -18.76 -16.12 3.51
N GLN A 141 -19.68 -15.69 4.35
CA GLN A 141 -20.99 -16.33 4.52
C GLN A 141 -21.83 -16.31 3.23
N LEU A 142 -21.73 -15.22 2.47
CA LEU A 142 -22.40 -15.08 1.17
C LEU A 142 -21.74 -15.89 0.03
N GLY A 143 -20.67 -16.65 0.30
CA GLY A 143 -19.93 -17.41 -0.73
C GLY A 143 -19.16 -16.54 -1.73
N LYS A 144 -19.12 -15.22 -1.53
CA LYS A 144 -18.48 -14.24 -2.43
C LYS A 144 -16.96 -14.13 -2.26
N GLN A 145 -16.35 -15.04 -1.49
CA GLN A 145 -14.91 -15.13 -1.31
C GLN A 145 -14.23 -16.19 -2.18
N ASN A 146 -14.99 -17.01 -2.92
CA ASN A 146 -14.39 -18.08 -3.70
C ASN A 146 -13.50 -17.51 -4.80
N THR A 147 -12.19 -17.76 -4.64
CA THR A 147 -11.21 -17.53 -5.69
C THR A 147 -11.59 -18.42 -6.86
N LYS A 148 -12.02 -17.83 -7.98
CA LYS A 148 -12.22 -18.56 -9.21
C LYS A 148 -10.85 -19.01 -9.69
N HIS A 149 -10.49 -20.26 -9.40
CA HIS A 149 -9.28 -20.86 -9.93
C HIS A 149 -9.38 -20.90 -11.45
N LYS A 150 -8.34 -20.40 -12.13
CA LYS A 150 -8.22 -20.60 -13.56
C LYS A 150 -8.08 -22.12 -13.81
N PRO A 151 -8.72 -22.67 -14.85
CA PRO A 151 -8.54 -24.07 -15.19
C PRO A 151 -7.07 -24.35 -15.47
N ALA A 152 -6.63 -25.57 -15.17
CA ALA A 152 -5.30 -26.02 -15.56
C ALA A 152 -5.15 -25.94 -17.09
N ILE A 153 -3.96 -25.56 -17.57
CA ILE A 153 -3.66 -25.58 -18.99
C ILE A 153 -3.79 -27.03 -19.46
N THR A 154 -4.61 -27.25 -20.48
CA THR A 154 -4.86 -28.59 -21.00
C THR A 154 -3.65 -29.10 -21.78
N THR A 155 -3.45 -30.42 -21.85
CA THR A 155 -2.35 -31.03 -22.62
C THR A 155 -2.36 -30.59 -24.11
N PRO A 156 -3.51 -30.47 -24.79
CA PRO A 156 -3.57 -29.91 -26.14
C PRO A 156 -3.10 -28.45 -26.21
N ASP A 157 -3.48 -27.60 -25.25
CA ASP A 157 -3.04 -26.20 -25.23
C ASP A 157 -1.54 -26.09 -24.96
N LEU A 158 -0.98 -26.98 -24.13
CA LEU A 158 0.47 -27.09 -23.94
C LEU A 158 1.20 -27.47 -25.24
N GLN A 159 0.65 -28.38 -26.04
CA GLN A 159 1.23 -28.73 -27.34
C GLN A 159 1.23 -27.54 -28.30
N LYS A 160 0.13 -26.77 -28.36
CA LYS A 160 0.06 -25.54 -29.16
C LYS A 160 1.09 -24.51 -28.70
N LEU A 161 1.29 -24.35 -27.38
CA LEU A 161 2.31 -23.47 -26.84
C LEU A 161 3.72 -23.92 -27.26
N ARG A 162 4.03 -25.23 -27.21
CA ARG A 162 5.34 -25.78 -27.56
C ARG A 162 5.75 -25.58 -29.03
N VAL A 163 4.79 -25.48 -29.94
CA VAL A 163 5.05 -25.28 -31.37
C VAL A 163 4.89 -23.84 -31.83
N HIS A 164 4.54 -22.93 -30.90
CA HIS A 164 4.20 -21.56 -31.28
C HIS A 164 5.47 -20.76 -31.61
N PRO A 165 5.60 -20.21 -32.84
CA PRO A 165 6.85 -19.59 -33.31
C PRO A 165 7.26 -18.37 -32.48
N VAL A 166 6.32 -17.63 -31.88
CA VAL A 166 6.64 -16.46 -31.03
C VAL A 166 7.34 -16.83 -29.72
N LEU A 167 7.15 -18.06 -29.21
CA LEU A 167 7.76 -18.48 -27.94
C LEU A 167 9.15 -19.10 -28.10
N PHE A 168 9.52 -19.48 -29.32
CA PHE A 168 10.76 -20.18 -29.64
C PHE A 168 11.51 -19.54 -30.82
N ALA A 169 11.25 -18.26 -31.10
CA ALA A 169 12.03 -17.43 -32.02
C ALA A 169 13.22 -16.78 -31.30
#